data_AF-A0A8X6FAR4-F1
#
_entry.id   AF-A0A8X6FAR4-F1
#
_cell.length_a   1.000
_cell.length_b   1.000
_cell.length_c   1.000
_cell.angle_alpha   90.00
_cell.angle_beta   90.00
_cell.angle_gamma   90.00
#
_symmetry.space_group_name_H-M   'P 1'
#
loop_
_entity.id
_entity.type
_entity.pdbx_description
1 polymer ?
#
loop_
_entity_poly.entity_id
_entity_poly.type
_entity_poly.pdbx_seq_one_letter_code
_entity_poly.pdbx_strand_id
1 'polypeptide(L)'
;MYVSAINLFKNSINSFNVIDLYNFLNDGKPIFYTNNIDPFSYYYSRPESTDIIIDLLKFQFNDDDEKIKEFLTNIISWLNKKGWYDKVNNEYILNQKINCLVLTGPPNSGKFSFFDIIVAICINVGHIGRIYNKTNNFALQEVVDRRLVVGNEITMEDGAKEDFKNYVRVKS
;
A
#
# COMPACT_ATOMS: atom_id res chain seq x y z
N MET A 1 2.38 27.04 -14.91
CA MET A 1 2.27 27.35 -13.47
C MET A 1 1.48 26.27 -12.72
N TYR A 2 0.29 25.87 -13.17
CA TYR A 2 -0.51 24.80 -12.53
C TYR A 2 0.14 23.41 -12.49
N VAL A 3 0.78 22.96 -13.58
CA VAL A 3 1.46 21.66 -13.64
C VAL A 3 2.58 21.56 -12.59
N SER A 4 3.34 22.64 -12.41
CA SER A 4 4.40 22.72 -11.41
C SER A 4 3.85 22.66 -9.98
N ALA A 5 2.72 23.33 -9.71
CA ALA A 5 2.05 23.25 -8.41
C ALA A 5 1.52 21.86 -8.09
N ILE A 6 0.94 21.16 -9.08
CA ILE A 6 0.48 19.77 -8.94
C ILE A 6 1.65 18.83 -8.65
N ASN A 7 2.78 19.00 -9.33
CA ASN A 7 3.96 18.17 -9.10
C ASN A 7 4.58 18.43 -7.71
N LEU A 8 4.63 19.68 -7.26
CA LEU A 8 5.04 20.02 -5.90
C LEU A 8 4.12 19.38 -4.84
N PHE A 9 2.81 19.42 -5.08
CA PHE A 9 1.83 18.81 -4.18
C PHE A 9 1.97 17.28 -4.12
N LYS A 10 2.13 16.62 -5.28
CA LYS A 10 2.41 15.16 -5.35
C LYS A 10 3.68 14.79 -4.58
N ASN A 11 4.75 15.56 -4.75
CA ASN A 11 6.00 15.33 -4.04
C ASN A 11 5.85 15.52 -2.52
N SER A 12 5.06 16.50 -2.09
CA SER A 12 4.72 16.71 -0.69
C SER A 12 4.02 15.47 -0.11
N ILE A 13 2.94 14.99 -0.75
CA ILE A 13 2.23 13.77 -0.31
C ILE A 13 3.15 12.55 -0.27
N ASN A 14 4.06 12.41 -1.23
CA ASN A 14 5.02 11.31 -1.26
C ASN A 14 6.00 11.33 -0.08
N SER A 15 6.21 12.49 0.55
CA SER A 15 7.08 12.67 1.71
C SER A 15 6.38 12.48 3.06
N PHE A 16 5.05 12.46 3.10
CA PHE A 16 4.28 12.37 4.33
C PHE A 16 4.57 11.10 5.13
N ASN A 17 4.46 11.18 6.44
CA ASN A 17 4.34 10.01 7.31
C ASN A 17 2.86 9.65 7.50
N VAL A 18 2.59 8.51 8.13
CA VAL A 18 1.23 8.05 8.44
C VAL A 18 0.46 9.07 9.28
N ILE A 19 1.14 9.77 10.20
CA ILE A 19 0.49 10.83 11.00
C ILE A 19 0.10 12.04 10.15
N ASP A 20 0.93 12.41 9.17
CA ASP A 20 0.63 13.52 8.26
C ASP A 20 -0.54 13.15 7.34
N LEU A 21 -0.58 11.90 6.86
CA LEU A 21 -1.72 11.35 6.12
C LEU A 21 -2.99 11.34 6.97
N TYR A 22 -2.90 10.93 8.23
CA TYR A 22 -4.02 10.94 9.16
C TYR A 22 -4.59 12.35 9.33
N ASN A 23 -3.73 13.33 9.64
CA ASN A 23 -4.14 14.72 9.80
C ASN A 23 -4.75 15.26 8.50
N PHE A 24 -4.11 15.02 7.36
CA PHE A 24 -4.59 15.43 6.05
C PHE A 24 -5.98 14.86 5.71
N LEU A 25 -6.20 13.56 5.99
CA LEU A 25 -7.47 12.90 5.71
C LEU A 25 -8.56 13.29 6.71
N ASN A 26 -8.20 13.54 7.97
CA ASN A 26 -9.13 13.92 9.04
C ASN A 26 -9.63 15.36 8.90
N ASP A 27 -8.77 16.25 8.41
CA ASP A 27 -9.16 17.63 8.06
C ASP A 27 -9.98 17.68 6.76
N GLY A 28 -9.82 16.67 5.91
CA GLY A 28 -10.56 16.50 4.67
C GLY A 28 -11.91 15.79 4.84
N LYS A 29 -12.68 15.76 3.75
CA LYS A 29 -13.81 14.84 3.55
C LYS A 29 -13.48 13.92 2.37
N PRO A 30 -12.55 12.97 2.54
CA PRO A 30 -12.07 12.15 1.44
C PRO A 30 -13.19 11.26 0.92
N ILE A 31 -13.39 11.29 -0.40
CA ILE A 31 -14.25 10.36 -1.11
C ILE A 31 -13.32 9.41 -1.85
N PHE A 32 -13.29 8.13 -1.45
CA PHE A 32 -12.34 7.17 -2.00
C PHE A 32 -12.90 6.41 -3.21
N TYR A 33 -14.02 5.71 -3.04
CA TYR A 33 -14.53 4.71 -4.00
C TYR A 33 -16.06 4.75 -4.20
N THR A 34 -16.75 5.75 -3.65
CA THR A 34 -18.22 5.81 -3.72
C THR A 34 -18.73 6.05 -5.13
N ASN A 35 -17.88 6.52 -6.05
CA ASN A 35 -18.25 6.90 -7.40
C ASN A 35 -19.54 7.75 -7.40
N ASN A 36 -20.63 7.22 -7.99
CA ASN A 36 -21.93 7.89 -8.09
C ASN A 36 -22.94 7.45 -7.00
N ILE A 37 -22.54 6.63 -6.04
CA ILE A 37 -23.40 6.18 -4.93
C ILE A 37 -23.27 7.19 -3.78
N ASP A 38 -24.37 7.43 -3.06
CA ASP A 38 -24.34 8.24 -1.86
C ASP A 38 -23.31 7.67 -0.86
N PRO A 39 -22.24 8.43 -0.52
CA PRO A 39 -21.18 7.97 0.37
C PRO A 39 -21.67 7.43 1.70
N PHE A 40 -22.76 8.00 2.23
CA PHE A 40 -23.32 7.62 3.53
C PHE A 40 -24.09 6.30 3.49
N SER A 41 -24.41 5.80 2.29
CA SER A 41 -25.02 4.48 2.06
C SER A 41 -24.01 3.42 1.62
N TYR A 42 -22.85 3.86 1.11
CA TYR A 42 -21.81 2.97 0.57
C TYR A 42 -20.81 2.54 1.63
N TYR A 43 -20.48 3.43 2.56
CA TYR A 43 -19.53 3.15 3.63
C TYR A 43 -20.21 2.70 4.91
N TYR A 44 -19.59 1.74 5.59
CA TYR A 44 -19.88 1.45 6.99
C TYR A 44 -19.52 2.65 7.88
N SER A 45 -20.13 2.70 9.07
CA SER A 45 -19.67 3.64 10.08
C SER A 45 -18.23 3.30 10.52
N ARG A 46 -17.53 4.29 11.10
CA ARG A 46 -16.16 4.09 11.59
C ARG A 46 -16.06 2.97 12.65
N PRO A 47 -16.96 2.87 13.64
CA PRO A 47 -16.95 1.75 14.59
C PRO A 47 -17.12 0.40 13.90
N GLU A 48 -18.15 0.24 13.07
CA GLU A 48 -18.41 -1.02 12.35
C GLU A 48 -17.23 -1.44 11.47
N SER A 49 -16.65 -0.49 10.72
CA SER A 49 -15.46 -0.75 9.91
C SER A 49 -14.28 -1.23 10.75
N THR A 50 -14.12 -0.68 11.96
CA THR A 50 -13.03 -1.04 12.87
C THR A 50 -13.21 -2.45 13.40
N ASP A 51 -14.43 -2.81 13.82
CA ASP A 51 -14.74 -4.15 14.33
C ASP A 51 -14.50 -5.23 13.25
N ILE A 52 -14.97 -4.99 12.02
CA ILE A 52 -14.75 -5.91 10.88
C ILE A 52 -13.26 -6.14 10.61
N ILE A 53 -12.44 -5.09 10.66
CA ILE A 53 -10.99 -5.20 10.43
C ILE A 53 -10.31 -5.97 11.57
N ILE A 54 -10.72 -5.71 12.82
CA ILE A 54 -10.19 -6.42 13.99
C ILE A 54 -10.51 -7.91 13.87
N ASP A 55 -11.74 -8.27 13.54
CA ASP A 55 -12.16 -9.66 13.36
C ASP A 55 -11.39 -10.35 12.22
N LEU A 56 -11.17 -9.64 11.11
CA LEU A 56 -10.36 -10.14 10.00
C LEU A 56 -8.92 -10.42 10.46
N LEU A 57 -8.28 -9.49 11.16
CA LEU A 57 -6.90 -9.65 11.63
C LEU A 57 -6.80 -10.79 12.65
N LYS A 58 -7.72 -10.86 13.61
CA LYS A 58 -7.79 -11.96 14.58
C LYS A 58 -7.93 -13.31 13.87
N PHE A 59 -8.79 -13.40 12.86
CA PHE A 59 -8.93 -14.61 12.06
C PHE A 59 -7.61 -14.99 11.33
N GLN A 60 -6.94 -14.04 10.69
CA GLN A 60 -5.68 -14.31 9.95
C GLN A 60 -4.51 -14.70 10.84
N PHE A 61 -4.46 -14.18 12.06
CA PHE A 61 -3.35 -14.39 13.01
C PHE A 61 -3.68 -15.38 14.13
N ASN A 62 -4.79 -16.12 14.03
CA ASN A 62 -5.27 -17.06 15.05
C ASN A 62 -5.44 -16.43 16.44
N ASP A 63 -6.02 -15.23 16.48
CA ASP A 63 -6.30 -14.43 17.68
C ASP A 63 -5.04 -14.08 18.51
N ASP A 64 -3.88 -14.07 17.87
CA ASP A 64 -2.60 -13.68 18.47
C ASP A 64 -2.39 -12.16 18.39
N ASP A 65 -2.86 -11.45 19.42
CA ASP A 65 -2.80 -9.98 19.50
C ASP A 65 -1.37 -9.42 19.40
N GLU A 66 -0.36 -10.14 19.89
CA GLU A 66 1.05 -9.71 19.80
C GLU A 66 1.55 -9.76 18.35
N LYS A 67 1.23 -10.82 17.61
CA LYS A 67 1.55 -10.89 16.18
C LYS A 67 0.82 -9.83 15.36
N ILE A 68 -0.44 -9.56 15.67
CA ILE A 68 -1.22 -8.51 15.00
C ILE A 68 -0.57 -7.15 15.24
N LYS A 69 -0.20 -6.85 16.48
CA LYS A 69 0.48 -5.60 16.85
C LYS A 69 1.85 -5.48 16.17
N GLU A 70 2.64 -6.55 16.13
CA GLU A 70 3.92 -6.60 15.42
C GLU A 70 3.70 -6.29 13.93
N PHE A 71 2.74 -6.93 13.29
CA PHE A 71 2.40 -6.75 11.89
C PHE A 71 1.98 -5.31 11.56
N LEU A 72 1.05 -4.74 12.33
CA LEU A 72 0.57 -3.37 12.13
C LEU A 72 1.69 -2.34 12.35
N THR A 73 2.52 -2.52 13.38
CA THR A 73 3.64 -1.62 13.66
C THR A 73 4.68 -1.66 12.55
N ASN A 74 4.93 -2.84 11.98
CA ASN A 74 5.79 -3.00 10.82
C ASN A 74 5.24 -2.30 9.58
N ILE A 75 3.93 -2.40 9.29
CA ILE A 75 3.29 -1.67 8.19
C ILE A 75 3.46 -0.16 8.36
N ILE A 76 3.19 0.37 9.55
CA ILE A 76 3.34 1.80 9.84
C ILE A 76 4.80 2.24 9.62
N SER A 77 5.75 1.45 10.11
CA SER A 77 7.19 1.72 9.96
C SER A 77 7.62 1.68 8.49
N TRP A 78 7.11 0.73 7.73
CA TRP A 78 7.34 0.60 6.30
C TRP A 78 6.77 1.80 5.52
N LEU A 79 5.53 2.19 5.79
CA LEU A 79 4.88 3.38 5.18
C LEU A 79 5.60 4.69 5.52
N ASN A 80 6.21 4.78 6.69
CA ASN A 80 7.05 5.90 7.13
C ASN A 80 8.48 5.82 6.60
N LYS A 81 8.81 4.86 5.74
CA LYS A 81 10.15 4.65 5.18
C LYS A 81 11.22 4.47 6.27
N LYS A 82 10.84 3.87 7.40
CA LYS A 82 11.77 3.50 8.49
C LYS A 82 12.28 2.05 8.35
N GLY A 83 11.72 1.30 7.41
CA GLY A 83 12.08 -0.09 7.15
C GLY A 83 11.20 -1.08 7.90
N TRP A 84 11.78 -2.22 8.27
CA TRP A 84 11.08 -3.32 8.94
C TRP A 84 11.81 -3.70 10.22
N TYR A 85 11.07 -4.23 11.19
CA TYR A 85 11.66 -4.63 12.47
C TYR A 85 12.64 -5.80 12.27
N ASP A 86 13.86 -5.62 12.76
CA ASP A 86 14.86 -6.68 12.83
C ASP A 86 14.94 -7.25 14.25
N LYS A 87 14.53 -8.51 14.40
CA LYS A 87 14.56 -9.22 15.69
C LYS A 87 15.98 -9.46 16.18
N VAL A 88 16.98 -9.51 15.31
CA VAL A 88 18.37 -9.77 15.68
C VAL A 88 18.99 -8.56 16.36
N ASN A 89 18.79 -7.38 15.78
CA ASN A 89 19.38 -6.12 16.27
C ASN A 89 18.41 -5.34 17.18
N ASN A 90 17.16 -5.80 17.34
CA ASN A 90 16.12 -5.18 18.16
C ASN A 90 15.83 -3.73 17.76
N GLU A 91 15.87 -3.44 16.45
CA GLU A 91 15.69 -2.11 15.88
C GLU A 91 14.97 -2.16 14.52
N TYR A 92 14.40 -1.03 14.09
CA TYR A 92 13.85 -0.90 12.74
C TYR A 92 14.98 -0.51 11.78
N ILE A 93 15.24 -1.37 10.80
CA ILE A 93 16.33 -1.16 9.85
C ILE A 93 15.75 -0.73 8.52
N LEU A 94 16.04 0.52 8.13
CA LEU A 94 15.79 0.98 6.78
C LEU A 94 16.77 0.30 5.82
N ASN A 95 16.31 -0.76 5.19
CA ASN A 95 17.05 -1.43 4.13
C ASN A 95 16.40 -1.10 2.79
N GLN A 96 17.20 -0.57 1.85
CA GLN A 96 16.77 -0.31 0.47
C GLN A 96 16.26 -1.58 -0.25
N LYS A 97 16.47 -2.77 0.34
CA LYS A 97 15.97 -4.07 -0.11
C LYS A 97 14.63 -4.50 0.53
N ILE A 98 13.93 -3.61 1.24
CA ILE A 98 12.61 -3.87 1.85
C ILE A 98 11.61 -2.82 1.37
N ASN A 99 11.59 -2.58 0.05
CA ASN A 99 10.70 -1.61 -0.58
C ASN A 99 9.40 -2.23 -1.12
N CYS A 100 9.19 -3.54 -0.95
CA CYS A 100 8.05 -4.27 -1.47
C CYS A 100 7.52 -5.29 -0.46
N LEU A 101 6.20 -5.35 -0.34
CA LEU A 101 5.48 -6.36 0.40
C LEU A 101 4.80 -7.30 -0.58
N VAL A 102 5.06 -8.60 -0.45
CA VAL A 102 4.42 -9.64 -1.26
C VAL A 102 3.39 -10.35 -0.40
N LEU A 103 2.13 -10.28 -0.81
CA LEU A 103 1.01 -10.87 -0.08
C LEU A 103 0.67 -12.22 -0.70
N THR A 104 1.01 -13.30 0.01
CA THR A 104 0.79 -14.67 -0.46
C THR A 104 -0.33 -15.35 0.31
N GLY A 105 -0.98 -16.32 -0.32
CA GLY A 105 -1.95 -17.22 0.30
C GLY A 105 -3.11 -17.55 -0.65
N PRO A 106 -4.08 -18.36 -0.21
CA PRO A 106 -5.16 -18.83 -1.06
C PRO A 106 -6.06 -17.70 -1.58
N PRO A 107 -6.76 -17.90 -2.71
CA PRO A 107 -7.78 -16.97 -3.18
C PRO A 107 -8.85 -16.76 -2.09
N ASN A 108 -9.47 -15.58 -2.06
CA ASN A 108 -10.53 -15.21 -1.11
C ASN A 108 -10.18 -15.25 0.38
N SER A 109 -8.90 -15.18 0.74
CA SER A 109 -8.46 -15.08 2.15
C SER A 109 -8.52 -13.66 2.74
N GLY A 110 -9.21 -12.72 2.11
CA GLY A 110 -9.36 -11.35 2.63
C GLY A 110 -8.11 -10.45 2.53
N LYS A 111 -7.05 -10.90 1.82
CA LYS A 111 -5.83 -10.10 1.59
C LYS A 111 -6.12 -8.72 0.99
N PHE A 112 -6.97 -8.67 -0.04
CA PHE A 112 -7.36 -7.43 -0.71
C PHE A 112 -8.17 -6.53 0.21
N SER A 113 -9.13 -7.10 0.96
CA SER A 113 -9.99 -6.34 1.87
C SER A 113 -9.21 -5.51 2.89
N PHE A 114 -8.10 -6.04 3.42
CA PHE A 114 -7.26 -5.29 4.34
C PHE A 114 -6.33 -4.29 3.63
N PHE A 115 -5.64 -4.72 2.57
CA PHE A 115 -4.66 -3.85 1.92
C PHE A 115 -5.28 -2.75 1.06
N ASP A 116 -6.48 -2.93 0.52
CA ASP A 116 -7.19 -1.88 -0.22
C ASP A 116 -7.47 -0.66 0.67
N ILE A 117 -7.68 -0.86 1.97
CA ILE A 117 -7.82 0.22 2.96
C ILE A 117 -6.51 1.00 3.08
N ILE A 118 -5.38 0.30 3.21
CA ILE A 118 -4.04 0.92 3.28
C ILE A 118 -3.72 1.69 1.99
N VAL A 119 -4.08 1.10 0.86
CA VAL A 119 -3.91 1.70 -0.47
C VAL A 119 -4.71 3.00 -0.57
N ALA A 120 -5.98 3.00 -0.13
CA ALA A 120 -6.82 4.19 -0.12
C ALA A 120 -6.22 5.33 0.72
N ILE A 121 -5.66 5.01 1.90
CA ILE A 121 -5.01 5.98 2.80
C ILE A 121 -3.77 6.62 2.16
N CYS A 122 -3.11 5.93 1.22
CA CYS A 122 -1.89 6.44 0.59
C CYS A 122 -2.16 7.51 -0.49
N ILE A 123 -3.41 7.66 -0.97
CA ILE A 123 -3.92 8.68 -1.92
C ILE A 123 -3.23 8.68 -3.31
N ASN A 124 -1.91 8.88 -3.37
CA ASN A 124 -1.12 8.91 -4.60
C ASN A 124 -0.57 7.52 -4.95
N VAL A 125 -1.47 6.63 -5.39
CA VAL A 125 -1.18 5.23 -5.71
C VAL A 125 -1.03 5.03 -7.22
N GLY A 126 -0.03 4.24 -7.62
CA GLY A 126 0.09 3.71 -8.98
C GLY A 126 -0.31 2.24 -9.02
N HIS A 127 -0.92 1.80 -10.11
CA HIS A 127 -1.28 0.41 -10.31
C HIS A 127 -0.45 -0.21 -11.45
N ILE A 128 -0.05 -1.46 -11.28
CA ILE A 128 0.61 -2.26 -12.32
C ILE A 128 -0.16 -3.55 -12.54
N GLY A 129 -0.50 -3.82 -13.80
CA GLY A 129 -1.16 -5.06 -14.19
C GLY A 129 -0.26 -5.95 -15.05
N ARG A 130 0.22 -5.43 -16.17
CA ARG A 130 1.03 -6.18 -17.14
C ARG A 130 2.36 -5.48 -17.39
N ILE A 131 3.46 -6.19 -17.19
CA ILE A 131 4.81 -5.66 -17.33
C ILE A 131 5.43 -6.21 -18.61
N TYR A 132 5.80 -5.30 -19.51
CA TYR A 132 6.52 -5.54 -20.77
C TYR A 132 5.96 -6.70 -21.61
N ASN A 133 4.87 -6.43 -22.32
CA ASN A 133 4.42 -7.23 -23.45
C ASN A 133 4.98 -6.64 -24.75
N LYS A 134 5.12 -7.43 -25.82
CA LYS A 134 5.58 -7.00 -27.16
C LYS A 134 4.94 -5.71 -27.71
N THR A 135 3.76 -5.32 -27.23
CA THR A 135 3.01 -4.12 -27.64
C THR A 135 3.05 -2.95 -26.65
N ASN A 136 3.58 -3.13 -25.44
CA ASN A 136 3.59 -2.09 -24.40
C ASN A 136 4.99 -1.83 -23.84
N ASN A 137 5.66 -0.83 -24.42
CA ASN A 137 6.99 -0.37 -23.99
C ASN A 137 6.96 0.60 -22.80
N PHE A 138 5.78 1.07 -22.37
CA PHE A 138 5.61 2.07 -21.31
C PHE A 138 4.82 1.52 -20.10
N ALA A 139 4.99 0.24 -19.80
CA ALA A 139 4.26 -0.44 -18.73
C ALA A 139 4.46 0.19 -17.33
N LEU A 140 5.53 0.96 -17.13
CA LEU A 140 5.87 1.60 -15.84
C LEU A 140 5.54 3.10 -15.78
N GLN A 141 4.93 3.68 -16.81
CA GLN A 141 4.63 5.12 -16.81
C GLN A 141 3.65 5.53 -15.69
N GLU A 142 2.75 4.64 -15.30
CA GLU A 142 1.69 4.93 -14.32
C GLU A 142 2.18 4.91 -12.87
N VAL A 143 3.38 4.37 -12.63
CA VAL A 143 3.99 4.25 -11.30
C VAL A 143 5.02 5.33 -10.99
N VAL A 144 5.33 6.19 -11.96
CA VAL A 144 6.25 7.31 -11.76
C VAL A 144 5.63 8.34 -10.80
N ASP A 145 6.44 8.81 -9.85
CA ASP A 145 6.08 9.78 -8.81
C ASP A 145 4.88 9.36 -7.95
N ARG A 146 4.73 8.06 -7.70
CA ARG A 146 3.71 7.49 -6.82
C ARG A 146 4.27 7.20 -5.43
N ARG A 147 3.44 7.38 -4.41
CA ARG A 147 3.77 7.07 -3.02
C ARG A 147 3.82 5.56 -2.80
N LEU A 148 2.82 4.87 -3.34
CA LEU A 148 2.66 3.43 -3.25
C LEU A 148 2.36 2.87 -4.63
N VAL A 149 2.95 1.73 -4.94
CA VAL A 149 2.70 1.00 -6.18
C VAL A 149 2.06 -0.33 -5.82
N VAL A 150 0.92 -0.61 -6.45
CA VAL A 150 0.15 -1.83 -6.21
C VAL A 150 0.14 -2.65 -7.48
N GLY A 151 0.61 -3.89 -7.38
CA GLY A 151 0.51 -4.85 -8.47
C GLY A 151 -0.40 -6.00 -8.09
N ASN A 152 -1.55 -6.10 -8.77
CA ASN A 152 -2.46 -7.21 -8.59
C ASN A 152 -2.23 -8.24 -9.70
N GLU A 153 -1.93 -9.49 -9.33
CA GLU A 153 -1.70 -10.59 -10.27
C GLU A 153 -0.77 -10.21 -11.43
N ILE A 154 0.39 -9.62 -11.09
CA ILE A 154 1.33 -9.11 -12.09
C ILE A 154 1.76 -10.23 -13.03
N THR A 155 1.44 -10.07 -14.31
CA THR A 155 1.96 -10.95 -15.37
C THR A 155 3.13 -10.28 -16.08
N MET A 156 4.22 -11.02 -16.28
CA MET A 156 5.43 -10.54 -16.95
C MET A 156 6.04 -11.64 -17.83
N GLU A 157 6.54 -11.27 -19.01
CA GLU A 157 7.32 -12.16 -19.86
C GLU A 157 8.67 -12.51 -19.19
N ASP A 158 9.25 -13.68 -19.51
CA ASP A 158 10.46 -14.17 -18.82
C ASP A 158 11.65 -13.20 -18.91
N GLY A 159 11.80 -12.50 -20.04
CA GLY A 159 12.85 -11.48 -20.22
C GLY A 159 12.70 -10.26 -19.32
N ALA A 160 11.48 -9.94 -18.89
CA ALA A 160 11.18 -8.77 -18.06
C ALA A 160 11.34 -9.03 -16.55
N LYS A 161 11.49 -10.29 -16.14
CA LYS A 161 11.61 -10.69 -14.72
C LYS A 161 12.89 -10.15 -14.08
N GLU A 162 14.01 -10.21 -14.79
CA GLU A 162 15.30 -9.72 -14.28
C GLU A 162 15.31 -8.19 -14.14
N ASP A 163 14.76 -7.49 -15.12
CA ASP A 163 14.63 -6.03 -15.04
C ASP A 163 13.70 -5.61 -13.90
N PHE A 164 12.58 -6.32 -13.70
CA PHE A 164 11.64 -6.02 -12.62
C PHE A 164 12.25 -6.21 -11.23
N LYS A 165 13.11 -7.22 -11.03
CA LYS A 165 13.85 -7.42 -9.76
C LYS A 165 14.79 -6.26 -9.41
N ASN A 166 15.31 -5.54 -10.42
CA ASN A 166 16.14 -4.38 -10.16
C ASN A 166 15.34 -3.21 -9.55
N TYR A 167 14.05 -3.11 -9.88
CA TYR A 167 13.12 -2.12 -9.32
C TYR A 167 12.53 -2.56 -7.98
N VAL A 168 12.19 -3.84 -7.87
CA VAL A 168 11.55 -4.43 -6.69
C VAL A 168 12.54 -5.31 -5.97
N ARG A 169 13.08 -4.82 -4.85
CA ARG A 169 14.00 -5.59 -4.03
C ARG A 169 13.19 -6.24 -2.90
N VAL A 170 12.90 -7.52 -3.08
CA VAL A 170 12.18 -8.34 -2.11
C VAL A 170 13.19 -9.08 -1.24
N LYS A 171 12.97 -9.11 0.09
CA LYS A 171 13.67 -10.04 0.96
C LYS A 171 12.94 -11.38 0.86
N SER A 172 13.53 -12.34 0.14
CA SER A 172 13.09 -13.74 0.09
C SER A 172 13.44 -14.46 1.39
#